data_AF-A0A3R7GJM1-F1
#
_entry.id   AF-A0A3R7GJM1-F1
#
_cell.length_a   1.000
_cell.length_b   1.000
_cell.length_c   1.000
_cell.angle_alpha   90.00
_cell.angle_beta   90.00
_cell.angle_gamma   90.00
#
_symmetry.space_group_name_H-M   'P 1'
#
loop_
_entity.id
_entity.type
_entity.pdbx_description
1 polymer ?
#
loop_
_entity_poly.entity_id
_entity_poly.type
_entity_poly.pdbx_seq_one_letter_code
_entity_poly.pdbx_strand_id
1 'polypeptide(L)'
;MQALRSFSSQRVASRLRHIAAASSARSFATDKRYRPVNEVPASVLDNVNSDKIFSPGFAIRGEHVPVAGGKPAYLDIQATTPMDPRVLDAMMPYMTFAYGNPHSTTHEFGWDADKAVEKARESVASLIGANSKEIIFTSGATESNNAILKGVAHFTKAKKKHIITTQIEHKCVLDSCRERGLRSGTLATPLVVGFGAACEVAAQEMENDHRWVSYLSNKLYHGITDRIEHVVLNGDLEKRYAGNMNLSFAYVEGESLLMALKNIAVSSGSACTSASLEPSYVLRAIGVGEDLAHTSIRFGIGRFTTEEEIDYAVDLCVQHVTRLREMSPLWEMVQEGIDPSTIQWSQDAH
;
A
#
# COMPACT_ATOMS: atom_id res chain seq x y z
N MET A 1 -37.19 -28.90 74.96
CA MET A 1 -36.05 -29.10 74.03
C MET A 1 -36.09 -27.95 73.03
N GLN A 2 -35.58 -26.76 73.35
CA GLN A 2 -34.16 -26.39 73.46
C GLN A 2 -33.37 -26.70 72.18
N ALA A 3 -32.72 -25.64 71.68
CA ALA A 3 -31.57 -25.60 70.77
C ALA A 3 -31.88 -25.91 69.28
N LEU A 4 -31.52 -25.10 68.29
CA LEU A 4 -30.62 -23.94 68.24
C LEU A 4 -31.00 -23.08 67.03
N ARG A 5 -31.02 -21.77 67.26
CA ARG A 5 -30.96 -20.73 66.23
C ARG A 5 -29.57 -20.75 65.57
N SER A 6 -29.53 -20.13 64.39
CA SER A 6 -28.37 -19.43 63.81
C SER A 6 -27.11 -20.26 63.54
N PHE A 7 -26.92 -20.73 62.30
CA PHE A 7 -25.58 -20.82 61.71
C PHE A 7 -25.61 -20.61 60.19
N SER A 8 -25.30 -19.37 59.82
CA SER A 8 -24.59 -18.89 58.63
C SER A 8 -25.13 -19.20 57.23
N SER A 9 -25.69 -18.15 56.61
CA SER A 9 -25.77 -17.91 55.17
C SER A 9 -24.38 -17.70 54.50
N GLN A 10 -23.28 -18.15 55.12
CA GLN A 10 -21.92 -17.96 54.60
C GLN A 10 -21.35 -19.15 53.82
N ARG A 11 -22.00 -20.32 53.80
CA ARG A 11 -21.44 -21.52 53.15
C ARG A 11 -21.94 -21.84 51.73
N VAL A 12 -23.00 -21.17 51.26
CA VAL A 12 -23.43 -21.27 49.84
C VAL A 12 -22.87 -20.12 49.00
N ALA A 13 -22.48 -19.00 49.64
CA ALA A 13 -21.86 -17.86 48.98
C ALA A 13 -20.34 -18.04 48.69
N SER A 14 -19.71 -19.12 49.17
CA SER A 14 -18.27 -19.36 48.96
C SER A 14 -17.93 -20.30 47.79
N ARG A 15 -18.92 -20.98 47.19
CA ARG A 15 -18.70 -21.84 46.01
C ARG A 15 -19.10 -21.22 44.67
N LEU A 16 -19.74 -20.06 44.68
CA LEU A 16 -20.14 -19.33 43.46
C LEU A 16 -19.34 -18.05 43.21
N ARG A 17 -18.35 -17.71 44.06
CA ARG A 17 -17.43 -16.58 43.82
C ARG A 17 -16.13 -16.96 43.12
N HIS A 18 -15.96 -18.21 42.72
CA HIS A 18 -14.73 -18.68 42.03
C HIS A 18 -14.90 -18.99 40.53
N ILE A 19 -16.06 -18.69 39.93
CA ILE A 19 -16.29 -18.91 38.48
C ILE A 19 -16.45 -17.58 37.71
N ALA A 20 -16.30 -16.43 38.38
CA ALA A 20 -16.35 -15.10 37.77
C ALA A 20 -14.98 -14.38 37.81
N ALA A 21 -13.90 -15.09 37.55
CA ALA A 21 -12.56 -14.51 37.46
C ALA A 21 -11.86 -14.95 36.16
N ALA A 22 -11.82 -14.02 35.22
CA ALA A 22 -10.88 -13.93 34.11
C ALA A 22 -10.76 -15.13 33.16
N SER A 23 -11.69 -15.24 32.20
CA SER A 23 -11.28 -15.65 30.84
C SER A 23 -10.76 -14.42 30.09
N SER A 24 -9.74 -13.74 30.65
CA SER A 24 -8.91 -12.90 29.80
C SER A 24 -8.15 -13.87 28.91
N ALA A 25 -8.52 -13.95 27.63
CA ALA A 25 -7.58 -14.42 26.62
C ALA A 25 -6.26 -13.72 26.93
N ARG A 26 -5.19 -14.48 27.18
CA ARG A 26 -3.87 -13.87 27.40
C ARG A 26 -3.62 -13.02 26.17
N SER A 27 -3.68 -11.69 26.31
CA SER A 27 -3.12 -10.84 25.27
C SER A 27 -1.63 -11.17 25.21
N PHE A 28 -1.07 -11.05 24.02
CA PHE A 28 0.34 -11.36 23.76
C PHE A 28 1.30 -10.64 24.73
N ALA A 29 0.84 -9.57 25.39
CA ALA A 29 1.55 -8.85 26.45
C ALA A 29 2.02 -9.70 27.65
N THR A 30 1.49 -10.91 27.85
CA THR A 30 1.78 -11.76 29.03
C THR A 30 2.45 -13.11 28.71
N ASP A 31 2.77 -13.39 27.45
CA ASP A 31 3.55 -14.59 27.07
C ASP A 31 5.02 -14.40 27.46
N LYS A 32 5.65 -15.35 28.16
CA LYS A 32 7.07 -15.26 28.56
C LYS A 32 8.05 -15.29 27.37
N ARG A 33 7.57 -15.62 26.16
CA ARG A 33 8.30 -15.47 24.88
C ARG A 33 8.18 -14.06 24.30
N TYR A 34 7.30 -13.22 24.84
CA TYR A 34 7.09 -11.83 24.51
C TYR A 34 7.50 -10.94 25.70
N ARG A 35 8.61 -10.23 25.56
CA ARG A 35 8.91 -9.08 26.43
C ARG A 35 8.70 -7.81 25.60
N PRO A 36 7.79 -6.91 25.97
CA PRO A 36 7.78 -5.58 25.40
C PRO A 36 9.10 -4.90 25.84
N VAL A 37 9.96 -4.57 24.87
CA VAL A 37 11.26 -3.92 25.16
C VAL A 37 11.22 -2.42 24.91
N ASN A 38 10.02 -1.85 24.77
CA ASN A 38 9.82 -0.42 24.58
C ASN A 38 9.14 0.15 25.82
N GLU A 39 9.88 0.28 26.92
CA GLU A 39 9.62 1.43 27.78
C GLU A 39 10.05 2.65 26.98
N VAL A 40 9.09 3.52 26.68
CA VAL A 40 9.33 4.82 26.06
C VAL A 40 10.36 5.54 26.94
N PRO A 41 11.59 5.80 26.46
CA PRO A 41 12.56 6.55 27.24
C PRO A 41 11.99 7.94 27.51
N ALA A 42 12.09 8.45 28.74
CA ALA A 42 11.61 9.79 29.09
C ALA A 42 12.17 10.89 28.15
N SER A 43 13.34 10.65 27.57
CA SER A 43 13.98 11.48 26.55
C SER A 43 13.24 11.58 25.20
N VAL A 44 12.25 10.73 24.93
CA VAL A 44 11.38 10.80 23.74
C VAL A 44 10.18 11.72 23.97
N LEU A 45 9.69 11.82 25.21
CA LEU A 45 8.57 12.70 25.56
C LEU A 45 9.00 14.17 25.69
N ASP A 46 10.25 14.42 26.09
CA ASP A 46 10.78 15.78 26.27
C ASP A 46 11.21 16.48 24.96
N ASN A 47 11.17 15.78 23.81
CA ASN A 47 11.82 16.23 22.55
C ASN A 47 10.87 16.41 21.36
N VAL A 48 9.62 16.82 21.59
CA VAL A 48 8.65 17.18 20.54
C VAL A 48 9.17 18.27 19.57
N ASN A 49 10.24 19.00 19.94
CA ASN A 49 10.79 20.15 19.19
C ASN A 49 12.25 20.00 18.73
N SER A 50 12.82 18.79 18.57
CA SER A 50 14.23 18.64 18.14
C SER A 50 14.39 18.27 16.65
N ASP A 51 15.31 18.94 15.95
CA ASP A 51 15.58 18.83 14.50
C ASP A 51 16.40 17.58 14.09
N LYS A 52 16.28 16.47 14.80
CA LYS A 52 16.96 15.20 14.43
C LYS A 52 15.95 14.09 14.21
N ILE A 53 15.87 13.64 12.95
CA ILE A 53 15.10 12.47 12.51
C ILE A 53 15.80 11.22 13.03
N PHE A 54 15.08 10.42 13.82
CA PHE A 54 15.49 9.06 14.12
C PHE A 54 14.27 8.14 14.17
N SER A 55 14.12 7.32 13.12
CA SER A 55 13.37 6.06 13.18
C SER A 55 14.33 4.87 12.97
N PRO A 56 15.26 4.58 13.89
CA PRO A 56 16.02 3.35 13.83
C PRO A 56 15.23 2.28 14.58
N GLY A 57 14.56 1.37 13.88
CA GLY A 57 14.17 0.11 14.53
C GLY A 57 12.92 -0.63 14.08
N PHE A 58 12.20 -0.20 13.05
CA PHE A 58 11.08 -1.00 12.52
C PHE A 58 11.25 -1.32 11.04
N ALA A 59 11.96 -2.43 10.78
CA ALA A 59 11.98 -3.10 9.49
C ALA A 59 11.44 -4.52 9.69
N ILE A 60 10.61 -5.01 8.77
CA ILE A 60 10.34 -6.45 8.67
C ILE A 60 11.70 -7.09 8.36
N ARG A 61 12.37 -7.68 9.36
CA ARG A 61 13.64 -8.39 9.18
C ARG A 61 13.41 -9.64 8.32
N GLY A 62 13.36 -9.46 7.00
CA GLY A 62 14.14 -10.31 6.13
C GLY A 62 15.57 -9.79 6.19
N GLU A 63 16.56 -10.66 6.36
CA GLU A 63 17.93 -10.25 6.12
C GLU A 63 17.99 -9.79 4.65
N HIS A 64 18.11 -8.48 4.42
CA HIS A 64 18.54 -7.97 3.13
C HIS A 64 20.02 -8.32 3.02
N VAL A 65 20.30 -9.59 2.70
CA VAL A 65 21.65 -10.02 2.38
C VAL A 65 21.84 -9.70 0.90
N PRO A 66 22.73 -8.77 0.52
CA PRO A 66 23.08 -8.49 -0.88
C PRO A 66 23.95 -9.60 -1.49
N VAL A 67 23.68 -10.86 -1.10
CA VAL A 67 24.37 -12.05 -1.59
C VAL A 67 23.46 -12.71 -2.61
N ALA A 68 24.07 -13.23 -3.68
CA ALA A 68 23.38 -14.07 -4.65
C ALA A 68 22.48 -15.10 -3.93
N GLY A 69 21.15 -14.89 -4.00
CA GLY A 69 20.15 -15.70 -3.29
C GLY A 69 19.21 -14.94 -2.33
N GLY A 70 19.43 -13.66 -2.04
CA GLY A 70 18.50 -12.81 -1.28
C GLY A 70 17.23 -12.43 -2.05
N LYS A 71 16.15 -12.05 -1.34
CA LYS A 71 14.95 -11.48 -1.99
C LYS A 71 15.23 -10.05 -2.47
N PRO A 72 14.70 -9.63 -3.63
CA PRO A 72 14.90 -8.27 -4.15
C PRO A 72 14.29 -7.21 -3.22
N ALA A 73 14.84 -5.99 -3.24
CA ALA A 73 14.23 -4.85 -2.56
C ALA A 73 12.85 -4.57 -3.16
N TYR A 74 11.83 -4.37 -2.33
CA TYR A 74 10.46 -4.20 -2.82
C TYR A 74 10.10 -2.72 -2.95
N LEU A 75 10.27 -2.18 -4.17
CA LEU A 75 9.95 -0.80 -4.53
C LEU A 75 8.74 -0.74 -5.47
N ASP A 76 7.71 -1.54 -5.20
CA ASP A 76 6.48 -1.58 -6.00
C ASP A 76 5.21 -1.50 -5.13
N ILE A 77 5.27 -0.71 -4.05
CA ILE A 77 4.20 -0.63 -3.06
C ILE A 77 2.87 -0.07 -3.59
N GLN A 78 2.85 0.55 -4.78
CA GLN A 78 1.60 0.93 -5.45
C GLN A 78 0.94 -0.22 -6.22
N ALA A 79 1.64 -1.32 -6.47
CA ALA A 79 1.00 -2.55 -6.94
C ALA A 79 0.29 -3.25 -5.79
N THR A 80 0.98 -3.46 -4.68
CA THR A 80 0.39 -3.89 -3.41
C THR A 80 1.35 -3.63 -2.26
N THR A 81 0.85 -3.58 -1.02
CA THR A 81 1.66 -3.31 0.17
C THR A 81 1.82 -4.56 1.03
N PRO A 82 2.98 -4.80 1.67
CA PRO A 82 3.07 -5.81 2.72
C PRO A 82 2.10 -5.48 3.87
N MET A 83 1.45 -6.50 4.41
CA MET A 83 0.50 -6.35 5.52
C MET A 83 1.23 -5.94 6.80
N ASP A 84 0.72 -4.90 7.48
CA ASP A 84 1.24 -4.54 8.80
C ASP A 84 0.96 -5.66 9.80
N PRO A 85 1.95 -6.14 10.58
CA PRO A 85 1.74 -7.21 11.56
C PRO A 85 0.62 -6.94 12.56
N ARG A 86 0.36 -5.67 12.91
CA ARG A 86 -0.76 -5.26 13.79
C ARG A 86 -2.11 -5.57 13.14
N VAL A 87 -2.19 -5.40 11.82
CA VAL A 87 -3.40 -5.73 11.04
C VAL A 87 -3.60 -7.24 11.00
N LEU A 88 -2.54 -8.01 10.74
CA LEU A 88 -2.62 -9.46 10.76
C LEU A 88 -3.10 -9.99 12.12
N ASP A 89 -2.53 -9.48 13.22
CA ASP A 89 -2.93 -9.85 14.58
C ASP A 89 -4.42 -9.60 14.85
N ALA A 90 -4.94 -8.46 14.38
CA ALA A 90 -6.37 -8.14 14.48
C ALA A 90 -7.26 -9.10 13.67
N MET A 91 -6.78 -9.62 12.53
CA MET A 91 -7.52 -10.55 11.66
C MET A 91 -7.54 -11.98 12.19
N MET A 92 -6.46 -12.44 12.81
CA MET A 92 -6.24 -13.83 13.18
C MET A 92 -7.37 -14.49 14.00
N PRO A 93 -7.99 -13.82 15.01
CA PRO A 93 -9.12 -14.39 15.75
C PRO A 93 -10.28 -14.82 14.85
N TYR A 94 -10.61 -14.00 13.85
CA TYR A 94 -11.74 -14.21 12.94
C TYR A 94 -11.48 -15.26 11.86
N MET A 95 -10.21 -15.64 11.67
CA MET A 95 -9.82 -16.75 10.79
C MET A 95 -9.76 -18.09 11.52
N THR A 96 -9.73 -18.09 12.85
CA THR A 96 -9.42 -19.30 13.64
C THR A 96 -10.60 -19.75 14.48
N PHE A 97 -11.10 -18.91 15.40
CA PHE A 97 -12.15 -19.31 16.35
C PHE A 97 -13.37 -18.39 16.35
N ALA A 98 -13.27 -17.16 15.84
CA ALA A 98 -14.38 -16.21 15.69
C ALA A 98 -14.88 -16.14 14.22
N TYR A 99 -15.14 -17.29 13.61
CA TYR A 99 -15.44 -17.46 12.18
C TYR A 99 -16.92 -17.26 11.79
N GLY A 100 -17.72 -16.65 12.67
CA GLY A 100 -19.16 -16.49 12.44
C GLY A 100 -19.51 -15.64 11.21
N ASN A 101 -20.66 -15.94 10.61
CA ASN A 101 -21.23 -15.08 9.57
C ASN A 101 -21.93 -13.89 10.25
N PRO A 102 -21.56 -12.62 9.93
CA PRO A 102 -22.16 -11.44 10.56
C PRO A 102 -23.67 -11.30 10.29
N HIS A 103 -24.19 -11.94 9.24
CA HIS A 103 -25.62 -11.96 8.95
C HIS A 103 -26.41 -12.98 9.77
N SER A 104 -25.75 -13.84 10.56
CA SER A 104 -26.42 -14.80 11.44
C SER A 104 -26.90 -14.11 12.72
N THR A 105 -28.21 -13.91 12.86
CA THR A 105 -28.78 -13.15 14.00
C THR A 105 -29.22 -14.02 15.18
N THR A 106 -29.13 -15.35 15.09
CA THR A 106 -29.72 -16.27 16.07
C THR A 106 -28.73 -16.84 17.09
N HIS A 107 -27.43 -16.58 16.94
CA HIS A 107 -26.39 -17.18 17.78
C HIS A 107 -25.18 -16.27 17.98
N GLU A 108 -24.44 -16.51 19.06
CA GLU A 108 -23.31 -15.68 19.52
C GLU A 108 -22.23 -15.48 18.45
N PHE A 109 -21.85 -16.53 17.70
CA PHE A 109 -20.85 -16.41 16.64
C PHE A 109 -21.18 -15.33 15.60
N GLY A 110 -22.47 -15.13 15.27
CA GLY A 110 -22.88 -14.12 14.31
C GLY A 110 -22.89 -12.72 14.92
N TRP A 111 -23.33 -12.59 16.18
CA TRP A 111 -23.29 -11.32 16.91
C TRP A 111 -21.85 -10.81 17.11
N ASP A 112 -20.90 -11.70 17.39
CA ASP A 112 -19.49 -11.31 17.57
C ASP A 112 -18.84 -10.90 16.24
N ALA A 113 -19.18 -11.58 15.14
CA ALA A 113 -18.75 -11.19 13.81
C ALA A 113 -19.35 -9.83 13.39
N ASP A 114 -20.64 -9.61 13.65
CA ASP A 114 -21.33 -8.35 13.35
C ASP A 114 -20.72 -7.16 14.10
N LYS A 115 -20.49 -7.29 15.42
CA LYS A 115 -19.79 -6.28 16.22
C LYS A 115 -18.41 -5.94 15.66
N ALA A 116 -17.68 -6.94 15.16
CA ALA A 116 -16.35 -6.73 14.58
C ALA A 116 -16.42 -5.96 13.25
N VAL A 117 -17.40 -6.28 12.41
CA VAL A 117 -17.67 -5.56 11.16
C VAL A 117 -18.05 -4.10 11.44
N GLU A 118 -18.94 -3.85 12.41
CA GLU A 118 -19.36 -2.49 12.75
C GLU A 118 -18.23 -1.68 13.37
N LYS A 119 -17.39 -2.28 14.24
CA LYS A 119 -16.18 -1.61 14.73
C LYS A 119 -15.26 -1.22 13.57
N ALA A 120 -14.99 -2.15 12.64
CA ALA A 120 -14.15 -1.84 11.48
C ALA A 120 -14.75 -0.71 10.63
N ARG A 121 -16.08 -0.66 10.51
CA ARG A 121 -16.81 0.41 9.81
C ARG A 121 -16.57 1.77 10.44
N GLU A 122 -16.60 1.85 11.77
CA GLU A 122 -16.29 3.07 12.53
C GLU A 122 -14.84 3.51 12.32
N SER A 123 -13.89 2.57 12.33
CA SER A 123 -12.48 2.88 12.11
C SER A 123 -12.19 3.47 10.74
N VAL A 124 -12.81 2.91 9.69
CA VAL A 124 -12.73 3.47 8.32
C VAL A 124 -13.38 4.86 8.27
N ALA A 125 -14.58 5.01 8.85
CA ALA A 125 -15.31 6.27 8.85
C ALA A 125 -14.53 7.39 9.55
N SER A 126 -13.92 7.08 10.70
CA SER A 126 -13.10 8.00 11.48
C SER A 126 -11.91 8.53 10.68
N LEU A 127 -11.20 7.66 9.95
CA LEU A 127 -10.04 8.03 9.15
C LEU A 127 -10.37 9.08 8.07
N ILE A 128 -11.53 8.96 7.44
CA ILE A 128 -11.94 9.83 6.33
C ILE A 128 -12.93 10.93 6.74
N GLY A 129 -13.26 11.04 8.03
CA GLY A 129 -14.22 12.03 8.55
C GLY A 129 -15.67 11.80 8.10
N ALA A 130 -16.07 10.56 7.85
CA ALA A 130 -17.43 10.18 7.43
C ALA A 130 -18.27 9.63 8.61
N ASN A 131 -19.57 9.42 8.38
CA ASN A 131 -20.41 8.62 9.27
C ASN A 131 -20.24 7.13 8.96
N SER A 132 -20.25 6.26 9.98
CA SER A 132 -20.16 4.81 9.76
C SER A 132 -21.25 4.29 8.82
N LYS A 133 -22.47 4.86 8.86
CA LYS A 133 -23.57 4.48 7.95
C LYS A 133 -23.31 4.78 6.47
N GLU A 134 -22.33 5.63 6.17
CA GLU A 134 -21.93 5.96 4.78
C GLU A 134 -20.90 4.96 4.23
N ILE A 135 -20.31 4.13 5.09
CA ILE A 135 -19.30 3.14 4.69
C ILE A 135 -20.00 1.86 4.22
N ILE A 136 -19.79 1.52 2.94
CA ILE A 136 -20.25 0.27 2.34
C ILE A 136 -19.01 -0.56 1.99
N PHE A 137 -18.88 -1.75 2.59
CA PHE A 137 -17.80 -2.67 2.26
C PHE A 137 -18.05 -3.36 0.92
N THR A 138 -17.00 -3.46 0.12
CA THR A 138 -16.96 -4.19 -1.16
C THR A 138 -15.74 -5.12 -1.17
N SER A 139 -15.56 -5.91 -2.22
CA SER A 139 -14.37 -6.77 -2.38
C SER A 139 -13.08 -5.98 -2.70
N GLY A 140 -13.18 -4.68 -3.02
CA GLY A 140 -12.02 -3.83 -3.27
C GLY A 140 -12.34 -2.55 -4.06
N ALA A 141 -11.30 -1.76 -4.36
CA ALA A 141 -11.46 -0.49 -5.08
C ALA A 141 -12.06 -0.66 -6.48
N THR A 142 -11.75 -1.77 -7.18
CA THR A 142 -12.34 -2.09 -8.50
C THR A 142 -13.86 -2.23 -8.42
N GLU A 143 -14.38 -3.00 -7.46
CA GLU A 143 -15.84 -3.13 -7.27
C GLU A 143 -16.45 -1.80 -6.83
N SER A 144 -15.79 -1.06 -5.93
CA SER A 144 -16.25 0.26 -5.46
C SER A 144 -16.43 1.25 -6.62
N ASN A 145 -15.42 1.39 -7.48
CA ASN A 145 -15.47 2.25 -8.66
C ASN A 145 -16.57 1.83 -9.63
N ASN A 146 -16.71 0.52 -9.88
CA ASN A 146 -17.77 -0.03 -10.73
C ASN A 146 -19.16 0.26 -10.16
N ALA A 147 -19.37 -0.01 -8.86
CA ALA A 147 -20.64 0.13 -8.18
C ALA A 147 -21.11 1.59 -8.18
N ILE A 148 -20.22 2.54 -7.87
CA ILE A 148 -20.56 3.96 -7.84
C ILE A 148 -20.86 4.48 -9.26
N LEU A 149 -19.95 4.26 -10.22
CA LEU A 149 -20.13 4.78 -11.58
C LEU A 149 -21.38 4.20 -12.25
N LYS A 150 -21.52 2.87 -12.23
CA LYS A 150 -22.67 2.18 -12.86
C LYS A 150 -23.95 2.45 -12.08
N GLY A 151 -23.88 2.49 -10.75
CA GLY A 151 -25.02 2.77 -9.88
C GLY A 151 -25.60 4.17 -10.12
N VAL A 152 -24.76 5.21 -10.09
CA VAL A 152 -25.18 6.60 -10.36
C VAL A 152 -25.67 6.76 -11.79
N ALA A 153 -24.96 6.18 -12.77
CA ALA A 153 -25.37 6.23 -14.17
C ALA A 153 -26.74 5.55 -14.39
N HIS A 154 -26.98 4.41 -13.73
CA HIS A 154 -28.26 3.72 -13.82
C HIS A 154 -29.38 4.50 -13.12
N PHE A 155 -29.12 5.01 -11.90
CA PHE A 155 -30.08 5.78 -11.12
C PHE A 155 -30.50 7.09 -11.81
N THR A 156 -29.57 7.77 -12.46
CA THR A 156 -29.82 9.06 -13.13
C THR A 156 -30.17 8.95 -14.60
N LYS A 157 -30.19 7.73 -15.18
CA LYS A 157 -30.35 7.45 -16.62
C LYS A 157 -31.51 8.18 -17.31
N ALA A 158 -32.60 8.41 -16.58
CA ALA A 158 -33.78 9.12 -17.10
C ALA A 158 -33.54 10.63 -17.30
N LYS A 159 -32.66 11.23 -16.49
CA LYS A 159 -32.39 12.68 -16.48
C LYS A 159 -31.04 13.05 -17.09
N LYS A 160 -30.01 12.20 -16.89
CA LYS A 160 -28.62 12.45 -17.30
C LYS A 160 -28.03 11.18 -17.90
N LYS A 161 -27.36 11.32 -19.04
CA LYS A 161 -26.71 10.22 -19.78
C LYS A 161 -25.23 10.47 -20.10
N HIS A 162 -24.72 11.64 -19.72
CA HIS A 162 -23.35 12.05 -20.01
C HIS A 162 -22.51 11.95 -18.73
N ILE A 163 -21.37 11.26 -18.82
CA ILE A 163 -20.40 11.08 -17.76
C ILE A 163 -19.09 11.69 -18.25
N ILE A 164 -18.45 12.50 -17.43
CA ILE A 164 -17.13 13.08 -17.70
C ILE A 164 -16.13 12.38 -16.77
N THR A 165 -14.98 11.99 -17.32
CA THR A 165 -13.87 11.34 -16.60
C THR A 165 -12.53 11.81 -17.20
N THR A 166 -11.40 11.47 -16.58
CA THR A 166 -10.07 11.82 -17.07
C THR A 166 -9.43 10.67 -17.85
N GLN A 167 -8.43 10.96 -18.69
CA GLN A 167 -7.71 9.91 -19.44
C GLN A 167 -6.71 9.13 -18.58
N ILE A 168 -6.41 9.62 -17.38
CA ILE A 168 -5.41 9.08 -16.46
C ILE A 168 -6.03 8.27 -15.31
N GLU A 169 -7.36 8.07 -15.33
CA GLU A 169 -8.03 7.23 -14.35
C GLU A 169 -7.53 5.79 -14.39
N HIS A 170 -7.66 5.09 -13.27
CA HIS A 170 -7.41 3.67 -13.24
C HIS A 170 -8.31 2.91 -14.24
N LYS A 171 -7.78 1.84 -14.83
CA LYS A 171 -8.47 1.05 -15.85
C LYS A 171 -9.88 0.59 -15.43
N CYS A 172 -10.10 0.30 -14.16
CA CYS A 172 -11.43 -0.05 -13.67
C CYS A 172 -12.48 1.07 -13.82
N VAL A 173 -12.10 2.34 -13.80
CA VAL A 173 -12.98 3.48 -14.09
C VAL A 173 -13.21 3.61 -15.59
N LEU A 174 -12.14 3.57 -16.39
CA LEU A 174 -12.21 3.67 -17.85
C LEU A 174 -13.07 2.54 -18.45
N ASP A 175 -12.87 1.31 -17.98
CA ASP A 175 -13.63 0.15 -18.41
C ASP A 175 -15.03 0.14 -17.82
N SER A 176 -15.26 0.67 -16.60
CA SER A 176 -16.63 0.87 -16.09
C SER A 176 -17.45 1.83 -16.93
N CYS A 177 -16.81 2.85 -17.50
CA CYS A 177 -17.44 3.76 -18.45
C CYS A 177 -17.74 3.09 -19.80
N ARG A 178 -17.04 1.99 -20.15
CA ARG A 178 -17.20 1.23 -21.41
C ARG A 178 -18.17 0.05 -21.29
N GLU A 179 -18.16 -0.67 -20.16
CA GLU A 179 -18.87 -1.93 -19.97
C GLU A 179 -20.06 -1.84 -19.00
N ARG A 180 -20.97 -2.82 -19.06
CA ARG A 180 -22.18 -2.89 -18.22
C ARG A 180 -22.29 -4.24 -17.51
N GLY A 181 -22.16 -4.23 -16.18
CA GLY A 181 -22.40 -5.41 -15.34
C GLY A 181 -21.97 -5.18 -13.89
N LEU A 182 -22.69 -5.81 -12.94
CA LEU A 182 -22.41 -5.83 -11.50
C LEU A 182 -22.73 -7.23 -10.94
N ARG A 183 -22.03 -7.69 -9.90
CA ARG A 183 -22.32 -8.92 -9.15
C ARG A 183 -22.11 -8.67 -7.66
N SER A 184 -23.01 -9.14 -6.82
CA SER A 184 -22.92 -9.05 -5.34
C SER A 184 -22.13 -10.21 -4.74
N GLY A 185 -21.38 -9.94 -3.67
CA GLY A 185 -20.70 -10.94 -2.84
C GLY A 185 -21.09 -10.85 -1.36
N THR A 186 -20.72 -11.87 -0.58
CA THR A 186 -20.86 -11.87 0.89
C THR A 186 -19.66 -11.17 1.53
N LEU A 187 -19.89 -10.42 2.61
CA LEU A 187 -18.80 -9.75 3.33
C LEU A 187 -17.84 -10.76 3.97
N ALA A 188 -16.55 -10.58 3.72
CA ALA A 188 -15.49 -11.38 4.34
C ALA A 188 -15.04 -10.72 5.65
N THR A 189 -15.60 -11.16 6.79
CA THR A 189 -15.33 -10.61 8.13
C THR A 189 -13.83 -10.41 8.42
N PRO A 190 -12.93 -11.36 8.15
CA PRO A 190 -11.50 -11.15 8.41
C PRO A 190 -10.90 -10.00 7.62
N LEU A 191 -11.28 -9.86 6.34
CA LEU A 191 -10.77 -8.78 5.47
C LEU A 191 -11.32 -7.41 5.89
N VAL A 192 -12.60 -7.37 6.31
CA VAL A 192 -13.22 -6.15 6.84
C VAL A 192 -12.54 -5.70 8.12
N VAL A 193 -12.30 -6.62 9.06
CA VAL A 193 -11.56 -6.33 10.30
C VAL A 193 -10.14 -5.86 9.99
N GLY A 194 -9.45 -6.53 9.07
CA GLY A 194 -8.12 -6.13 8.62
C GLY A 194 -8.10 -4.72 8.03
N PHE A 195 -9.10 -4.37 7.22
CA PHE A 195 -9.22 -3.03 6.65
C PHE A 195 -9.46 -1.97 7.73
N GLY A 196 -10.36 -2.24 8.69
CA GLY A 196 -10.58 -1.36 9.84
C GLY A 196 -9.31 -1.15 10.66
N ALA A 197 -8.59 -2.22 11.00
CA ALA A 197 -7.32 -2.15 11.71
C ALA A 197 -6.25 -1.38 10.93
N ALA A 198 -6.18 -1.56 9.61
CA ALA A 198 -5.27 -0.80 8.76
C ALA A 198 -5.60 0.70 8.78
N CYS A 199 -6.88 1.08 8.81
CA CYS A 199 -7.31 2.46 8.96
C CYS A 199 -6.96 3.06 10.33
N GLU A 200 -7.09 2.30 11.42
CA GLU A 200 -6.68 2.74 12.77
C GLU A 200 -5.17 3.01 12.81
N VAL A 201 -4.38 2.10 12.26
CA VAL A 201 -2.93 2.25 12.17
C VAL A 201 -2.56 3.44 11.28
N ALA A 202 -3.23 3.60 10.13
CA ALA A 202 -2.99 4.74 9.26
C ALA A 202 -3.30 6.06 9.97
N ALA A 203 -4.40 6.17 10.71
CA ALA A 203 -4.76 7.38 11.45
C ALA A 203 -3.67 7.81 12.45
N GLN A 204 -2.93 6.86 13.02
CA GLN A 204 -1.86 7.12 14.00
C GLN A 204 -0.52 7.44 13.34
N GLU A 205 -0.19 6.74 12.25
CA GLU A 205 1.16 6.76 11.65
C GLU A 205 1.27 7.68 10.43
N MET A 206 0.15 8.16 9.85
CA MET A 206 0.14 8.83 8.54
C MET A 206 1.10 10.01 8.45
N GLU A 207 1.19 10.84 9.49
CA GLU A 207 2.10 12.00 9.50
C GLU A 207 3.57 11.55 9.52
N ASN A 208 3.90 10.56 10.34
CA ASN A 208 5.25 10.02 10.44
C ASN A 208 5.67 9.29 9.15
N ASP A 209 4.78 8.44 8.62
CA ASP A 209 4.96 7.76 7.34
C ASP A 209 5.16 8.76 6.20
N HIS A 210 4.39 9.87 6.19
CA HIS A 210 4.52 10.90 5.18
C HIS A 210 5.90 11.57 5.23
N ARG A 211 6.41 11.91 6.42
CA ARG A 211 7.76 12.47 6.58
C ARG A 211 8.84 11.48 6.13
N TRP A 212 8.73 10.22 6.54
CA TRP A 212 9.67 9.16 6.18
C TRP A 212 9.72 8.92 4.66
N VAL A 213 8.56 8.71 4.05
CA VAL A 213 8.44 8.46 2.60
C VAL A 213 8.91 9.68 1.80
N SER A 214 8.63 10.90 2.26
CA SER A 214 9.12 12.11 1.60
C SER A 214 10.64 12.23 1.63
N TYR A 215 11.25 11.94 2.78
CA TYR A 215 12.71 11.91 2.90
C TYR A 215 13.34 10.87 1.95
N LEU A 216 12.84 9.64 1.95
CA LEU A 216 13.33 8.58 1.06
C LEU A 216 13.11 8.90 -0.42
N SER A 217 11.97 9.51 -0.76
CA SER A 217 11.66 9.92 -2.13
C SER A 217 12.62 10.99 -2.65
N ASN A 218 12.94 11.98 -1.83
CA ASN A 218 13.94 12.99 -2.17
C ASN A 218 15.34 12.39 -2.31
N LYS A 219 15.71 11.46 -1.41
CA LYS A 219 16.99 10.74 -1.49
C LYS A 219 17.10 9.91 -2.78
N LEU A 220 16.05 9.18 -3.16
CA LEU A 220 15.99 8.43 -4.41
C LEU A 220 16.09 9.38 -5.63
N TYR A 221 15.31 10.45 -5.64
CA TYR A 221 15.24 11.41 -6.74
C TYR A 221 16.61 12.04 -7.00
N HIS A 222 17.19 12.73 -6.00
CA HIS A 222 18.50 13.37 -6.13
C HIS A 222 19.61 12.37 -6.36
N GLY A 223 19.54 11.21 -5.70
CA GLY A 223 20.49 10.12 -5.92
C GLY A 223 20.57 9.70 -7.39
N ILE A 224 19.45 9.69 -8.12
CA ILE A 224 19.40 9.34 -9.54
C ILE A 224 19.72 10.55 -10.42
N THR A 225 19.02 11.68 -10.24
CA THR A 225 19.11 12.82 -11.16
C THR A 225 20.46 13.54 -11.11
N ASP A 226 21.15 13.50 -9.98
CA ASP A 226 22.45 14.17 -9.84
C ASP A 226 23.59 13.31 -10.42
N ARG A 227 23.34 12.01 -10.65
CA ARG A 227 24.32 11.03 -11.16
C ARG A 227 24.06 10.57 -12.59
N ILE A 228 22.84 10.78 -13.10
CA ILE A 228 22.42 10.33 -14.43
C ILE A 228 21.83 11.52 -15.18
N GLU A 229 22.45 11.88 -16.30
CA GLU A 229 21.95 12.94 -17.19
C GLU A 229 20.72 12.46 -17.96
N HIS A 230 19.92 13.39 -18.50
CA HIS A 230 18.74 13.08 -19.33
C HIS A 230 17.74 12.11 -18.65
N VAL A 231 17.49 12.32 -17.36
CA VAL A 231 16.39 11.69 -16.62
C VAL A 231 15.25 12.69 -16.51
N VAL A 232 14.04 12.26 -16.84
CA VAL A 232 12.84 13.10 -16.80
C VAL A 232 11.91 12.59 -15.73
N LEU A 233 11.43 13.50 -14.88
CA LEU A 233 10.36 13.19 -13.93
C LEU A 233 9.01 13.21 -14.63
N ASN A 234 8.24 12.13 -14.49
CA ASN A 234 6.86 12.07 -14.98
C ASN A 234 5.90 12.56 -13.90
N GLY A 235 5.29 13.72 -14.15
CA GLY A 235 4.39 14.42 -13.22
C GLY A 235 5.01 15.70 -12.66
N ASP A 236 4.41 16.20 -11.58
CA ASP A 236 4.86 17.42 -10.90
C ASP A 236 5.72 17.08 -9.67
N LEU A 237 6.79 17.83 -9.42
CA LEU A 237 7.70 17.59 -8.30
C LEU A 237 7.07 17.95 -6.95
N GLU A 238 6.24 19.00 -6.90
CA GLU A 238 5.63 19.51 -5.68
C GLU A 238 4.22 18.92 -5.46
N LYS A 239 3.42 18.84 -6.53
CA LYS A 239 2.01 18.41 -6.48
C LYS A 239 1.87 16.91 -6.72
N ARG A 240 2.47 16.12 -5.84
CA ARG A 240 2.47 14.65 -5.94
C ARG A 240 2.33 13.96 -4.58
N TYR A 241 2.04 12.67 -4.63
CA TYR A 241 2.32 11.78 -3.51
C TYR A 241 3.79 11.33 -3.55
N ALA A 242 4.53 11.60 -2.49
CA ALA A 242 5.98 11.34 -2.43
C ALA A 242 6.35 9.87 -2.64
N GLY A 243 5.51 8.92 -2.18
CA GLY A 243 5.81 7.49 -2.29
C GLY A 243 5.68 6.93 -3.70
N ASN A 244 5.16 7.69 -4.66
CA ASN A 244 5.12 7.32 -6.07
C ASN A 244 6.14 8.17 -6.82
N MET A 245 7.28 7.59 -7.20
CA MET A 245 8.32 8.23 -8.01
C MET A 245 8.36 7.58 -9.38
N ASN A 246 8.16 8.34 -10.47
CA ASN A 246 8.16 7.81 -11.83
C ASN A 246 9.15 8.60 -12.69
N LEU A 247 10.20 7.94 -13.18
CA LEU A 247 11.30 8.55 -13.92
C LEU A 247 11.45 7.87 -15.28
N SER A 248 11.58 8.67 -16.35
CA SER A 248 11.98 8.20 -17.67
C SER A 248 13.48 8.37 -17.87
N PHE A 249 14.13 7.33 -18.37
CA PHE A 249 15.55 7.34 -18.67
C PHE A 249 15.73 7.45 -20.19
N ALA A 250 16.27 8.57 -20.68
CA ALA A 250 16.50 8.70 -22.12
C ALA A 250 17.68 7.82 -22.57
N TYR A 251 17.64 7.42 -23.84
CA TYR A 251 18.72 6.72 -24.57
C TYR A 251 19.10 5.34 -24.02
N VAL A 252 18.18 4.69 -23.31
CA VAL A 252 18.28 3.28 -22.91
C VAL A 252 17.13 2.49 -23.50
N GLU A 253 17.29 1.18 -23.63
CA GLU A 253 16.23 0.30 -24.06
C GLU A 253 15.43 -0.20 -22.84
N GLY A 254 14.11 -0.04 -22.86
CA GLY A 254 13.24 -0.23 -21.69
C GLY A 254 13.21 -1.65 -21.14
N GLU A 255 13.13 -2.66 -22.01
CA GLU A 255 13.11 -4.07 -21.57
C GLU A 255 14.45 -4.47 -20.93
N SER A 256 15.54 -4.10 -21.59
CA SER A 256 16.89 -4.29 -21.05
C SER A 256 17.08 -3.62 -19.69
N LEU A 257 16.53 -2.41 -19.49
CA LEU A 257 16.57 -1.74 -18.19
C LEU A 257 15.80 -2.52 -17.11
N LEU A 258 14.58 -2.98 -17.40
CA LEU A 258 13.79 -3.74 -16.44
C LEU A 258 14.46 -5.09 -16.09
N MET A 259 15.03 -5.77 -17.09
CA MET A 259 15.79 -7.00 -16.89
C MET A 259 17.07 -6.79 -16.07
N ALA A 260 17.74 -5.65 -16.27
CA ALA A 260 18.92 -5.26 -15.51
C ALA A 260 18.57 -4.98 -14.04
N LEU A 261 17.40 -4.37 -13.79
CA LEU A 261 16.88 -4.06 -12.46
C LEU A 261 16.23 -5.26 -11.73
N LYS A 262 16.45 -6.51 -12.16
CA LYS A 262 15.82 -7.71 -11.57
C LYS A 262 16.01 -7.90 -10.05
N ASN A 263 17.00 -7.25 -9.46
CA ASN A 263 17.27 -7.31 -8.02
C ASN A 263 16.49 -6.25 -7.21
N ILE A 264 15.69 -5.43 -7.88
CA ILE A 264 14.69 -4.53 -7.28
C ILE A 264 13.33 -4.77 -7.94
N ALA A 265 12.28 -4.93 -7.14
CA ALA A 265 10.93 -5.04 -7.67
C ALA A 265 10.40 -3.64 -7.96
N VAL A 266 10.29 -3.30 -9.25
CA VAL A 266 9.79 -2.02 -9.78
C VAL A 266 8.84 -2.29 -10.95
N SER A 267 8.12 -1.28 -11.40
CA SER A 267 7.18 -1.39 -12.52
C SER A 267 7.46 -0.36 -13.61
N SER A 268 7.40 -0.74 -14.89
CA SER A 268 7.54 0.19 -16.02
C SER A 268 6.22 0.76 -16.54
N GLY A 269 5.09 0.17 -16.13
CA GLY A 269 3.74 0.59 -16.54
C GLY A 269 2.82 0.96 -15.37
N SER A 270 1.56 1.27 -15.69
CA SER A 270 0.49 1.27 -14.70
C SER A 270 0.35 -0.14 -14.12
N ALA A 271 0.50 -0.30 -12.80
CA ALA A 271 0.62 -1.54 -12.00
C ALA A 271 -0.23 -2.78 -12.34
N CYS A 272 -1.16 -2.72 -13.31
CA CYS A 272 -2.21 -3.69 -13.54
C CYS A 272 -2.38 -4.13 -15.02
N THR A 273 -1.42 -3.86 -15.90
CA THR A 273 -1.45 -4.39 -17.28
C THR A 273 -0.74 -5.74 -17.36
N SER A 274 -1.51 -6.83 -17.35
CA SER A 274 -1.02 -8.19 -17.17
C SER A 274 -0.43 -8.88 -18.41
N ALA A 275 -0.26 -8.21 -19.57
CA ALA A 275 0.19 -8.94 -20.78
C ALA A 275 0.66 -8.11 -21.99
N SER A 276 0.43 -6.79 -22.07
CA SER A 276 0.70 -6.02 -23.30
C SER A 276 1.99 -5.21 -23.19
N LEU A 277 2.83 -5.30 -24.22
CA LEU A 277 4.05 -4.51 -24.42
C LEU A 277 3.79 -3.01 -24.69
N GLU A 278 2.52 -2.61 -24.68
CA GLU A 278 2.12 -1.24 -25.01
C GLU A 278 2.63 -0.24 -23.96
N PRO A 279 3.08 0.95 -24.39
CA PRO A 279 3.53 2.00 -23.49
C PRO A 279 2.38 2.45 -22.58
N SER A 280 2.73 2.96 -21.40
CA SER A 280 1.75 3.41 -20.41
C SER A 280 0.77 4.43 -21.00
N TYR A 281 -0.52 4.10 -21.02
CA TYR A 281 -1.57 5.02 -21.49
C TYR A 281 -1.62 6.31 -20.67
N VAL A 282 -1.22 6.26 -19.40
CA VAL A 282 -1.13 7.43 -18.52
C VAL A 282 -0.01 8.36 -18.99
N LEU A 283 1.17 7.81 -19.29
CA LEU A 283 2.32 8.60 -19.78
C LEU A 283 2.01 9.25 -21.12
N ARG A 284 1.37 8.50 -22.02
CA ARG A 284 0.88 9.05 -23.30
C ARG A 284 -0.14 10.17 -23.10
N ALA A 285 -1.06 10.02 -22.13
CA ALA A 285 -2.08 11.03 -21.84
C ALA A 285 -1.52 12.34 -21.25
N ILE A 286 -0.39 12.27 -20.53
CA ILE A 286 0.33 13.47 -20.03
C ILE A 286 1.33 14.03 -21.05
N GLY A 287 1.43 13.45 -22.25
CA GLY A 287 2.25 13.96 -23.35
C GLY A 287 3.72 13.52 -23.31
N VAL A 288 4.06 12.48 -22.55
CA VAL A 288 5.40 11.87 -22.62
C VAL A 288 5.56 11.17 -23.97
N GLY A 289 6.69 11.41 -24.65
CA GLY A 289 7.01 10.79 -25.93
C GLY A 289 7.04 9.26 -25.82
N GLU A 290 6.70 8.58 -26.92
CA GLU A 290 6.57 7.11 -26.94
C GLU A 290 7.88 6.41 -26.51
N ASP A 291 9.01 6.90 -27.01
CA ASP A 291 10.34 6.39 -26.67
C ASP A 291 10.62 6.46 -25.16
N LEU A 292 10.27 7.58 -24.51
CA LEU A 292 10.45 7.78 -23.07
C LEU A 292 9.43 6.99 -22.24
N ALA A 293 8.24 6.75 -22.77
CA ALA A 293 7.21 5.98 -22.08
C ALA A 293 7.64 4.51 -21.89
N HIS A 294 8.41 3.95 -22.83
CA HIS A 294 8.97 2.60 -22.71
C HIS A 294 10.14 2.49 -21.73
N THR A 295 10.84 3.58 -21.49
CA THR A 295 12.00 3.64 -20.58
C THR A 295 11.66 4.23 -19.21
N SER A 296 10.37 4.29 -18.88
CA SER A 296 9.87 4.81 -17.62
C SER A 296 9.85 3.73 -16.56
N ILE A 297 10.36 4.05 -15.36
CA ILE A 297 10.32 3.17 -14.19
C ILE A 297 9.62 3.91 -13.05
N ARG A 298 8.69 3.20 -12.42
CA ARG A 298 8.00 3.62 -11.20
C ARG A 298 8.61 2.90 -10.00
N PHE A 299 9.11 3.71 -9.07
CA PHE A 299 9.57 3.32 -7.76
C PHE A 299 8.50 3.66 -6.73
N GLY A 300 8.04 2.64 -6.02
CA GLY A 300 7.08 2.73 -4.94
C GLY A 300 7.74 2.62 -3.59
N ILE A 301 7.69 3.71 -2.83
CA ILE A 301 8.28 3.81 -1.48
C ILE A 301 7.18 3.82 -0.44
N GLY A 302 7.30 2.95 0.57
CA GLY A 302 6.30 2.79 1.61
C GLY A 302 6.88 2.77 3.02
N ARG A 303 6.02 2.46 4.00
CA ARG A 303 6.35 2.42 5.43
C ARG A 303 7.58 1.56 5.76
N PHE A 304 7.73 0.43 5.08
CA PHE A 304 8.76 -0.56 5.37
C PHE A 304 10.03 -0.40 4.53
N THR A 305 10.05 0.55 3.60
CA THR A 305 11.23 0.81 2.78
C THR A 305 12.34 1.40 3.65
N THR A 306 13.56 0.90 3.50
CA THR A 306 14.72 1.40 4.27
C THR A 306 15.64 2.29 3.44
N GLU A 307 16.51 3.05 4.10
CA GLU A 307 17.51 3.86 3.40
C GLU A 307 18.48 3.02 2.59
N GLU A 308 18.87 1.86 3.11
CA GLU A 308 19.79 0.94 2.44
C GLU A 308 19.19 0.38 1.15
N GLU A 309 17.87 0.11 1.14
CA GLU A 309 17.16 -0.30 -0.07
C GLU A 309 17.13 0.82 -1.11
N ILE A 310 16.97 2.08 -0.69
CA ILE A 310 17.05 3.23 -1.59
C ILE A 310 18.47 3.40 -2.14
N ASP A 311 19.49 3.39 -1.28
CA ASP A 311 20.89 3.51 -1.71
C ASP A 311 21.26 2.41 -2.70
N TYR A 312 20.89 1.16 -2.41
CA TYR A 312 21.08 0.03 -3.31
C TYR A 312 20.36 0.22 -4.65
N ALA A 313 19.09 0.65 -4.62
CA ALA A 313 18.32 0.88 -5.84
C ALA A 313 18.92 1.99 -6.71
N VAL A 314 19.39 3.08 -6.10
CA VAL A 314 20.05 4.16 -6.84
C VAL A 314 21.36 3.67 -7.45
N ASP A 315 22.22 3.01 -6.69
CA ASP A 315 23.52 2.51 -7.19
C ASP A 315 23.33 1.52 -8.34
N LEU A 316 22.36 0.60 -8.19
CA LEU A 316 21.99 -0.37 -9.23
C LEU A 316 21.45 0.32 -10.49
N CYS A 317 20.61 1.35 -10.32
CA CYS A 317 20.07 2.13 -11.43
C CYS A 317 21.17 2.89 -12.18
N VAL A 318 22.04 3.60 -11.46
CA VAL A 318 23.20 4.33 -12.04
C VAL A 318 24.10 3.36 -12.80
N GLN A 319 24.46 2.23 -12.19
CA GLN A 319 25.32 1.24 -12.83
C GLN A 319 24.73 0.71 -14.14
N HIS A 320 23.45 0.33 -14.14
CA HIS A 320 22.83 -0.29 -15.30
C HIS A 320 22.46 0.70 -16.40
N VAL A 321 21.99 1.91 -16.05
CA VAL A 321 21.71 2.95 -17.03
C VAL A 321 23.00 3.36 -17.75
N THR A 322 24.10 3.57 -17.01
CA THR A 322 25.40 3.90 -17.62
C THR A 322 25.86 2.80 -18.57
N ARG A 323 25.81 1.54 -18.13
CA ARG A 323 26.18 0.39 -18.98
C ARG A 323 25.31 0.26 -20.23
N LEU A 324 24.00 0.48 -20.12
CA LEU A 324 23.10 0.40 -21.27
C LEU A 324 23.34 1.56 -22.25
N ARG A 325 23.69 2.75 -21.73
CA ARG A 325 24.07 3.91 -22.56
C ARG A 325 25.39 3.69 -23.30
N GLU A 326 26.38 3.05 -22.68
CA GLU A 326 27.65 2.66 -23.36
C GLU A 326 27.43 1.74 -24.56
N MET A 327 26.30 1.02 -24.61
CA MET A 327 25.95 0.13 -25.73
C MET A 327 24.92 0.76 -26.68
N SER A 328 24.47 1.99 -26.40
CA SER A 328 23.37 2.64 -27.10
C SER A 328 23.90 3.55 -28.21
N PRO A 329 23.62 3.27 -29.50
CA PRO A 329 24.05 4.15 -30.59
C PRO A 329 23.39 5.52 -30.50
N LEU A 330 22.18 5.61 -29.92
CA LEU A 330 21.52 6.90 -29.67
C LEU A 330 22.29 7.76 -28.65
N TRP A 331 22.94 7.13 -27.67
CA TRP A 331 23.74 7.84 -26.69
C TRP A 331 25.06 8.34 -27.28
N GLU A 332 25.71 7.55 -28.15
CA GLU A 332 26.92 7.97 -28.88
C GLU A 332 26.66 9.24 -29.69
N MET A 333 25.53 9.30 -30.40
CA MET A 333 25.13 10.48 -31.18
C MET A 333 24.95 11.74 -30.32
N VAL A 334 24.33 11.59 -29.14
CA VAL A 334 24.13 12.71 -28.20
C VAL A 334 25.47 13.18 -27.63
N GLN A 335 26.40 12.27 -27.33
CA GLN A 335 27.76 12.60 -26.90
C GLN A 335 28.55 13.35 -27.99
N GLU A 336 28.29 13.05 -29.26
CA GLU A 336 28.84 13.78 -30.43
C GLU A 336 28.13 15.11 -30.70
N GLY A 337 27.10 15.47 -29.93
CA GLY A 337 26.33 16.70 -30.08
C GLY A 337 25.27 16.66 -31.20
N ILE A 338 24.94 15.46 -31.70
CA ILE A 338 23.92 15.24 -32.72
C ILE A 338 22.58 15.01 -32.02
N ASP A 339 21.56 15.80 -32.37
CA ASP A 339 20.20 15.62 -31.86
C ASP A 339 19.47 14.48 -32.62
N PRO A 340 19.15 13.34 -31.97
CA PRO A 340 18.50 12.21 -32.63
C PRO A 340 17.12 12.54 -33.20
N SER A 341 16.46 13.59 -32.72
CA SER A 341 15.14 14.03 -33.22
C SER A 341 15.21 14.69 -34.60
N THR A 342 16.40 15.12 -35.02
CA THR A 342 16.64 15.77 -36.33
C THR A 342 16.93 14.76 -37.45
N ILE A 343 17.06 13.49 -37.10
CA ILE A 343 17.40 12.41 -38.02
C ILE A 343 16.12 11.84 -38.62
N GLN A 344 16.05 11.79 -39.95
CA GLN A 344 15.00 11.05 -40.64
C GLN A 344 15.28 9.56 -40.53
N TRP A 345 14.72 8.94 -39.49
CA TRP A 345 14.69 7.49 -39.36
C TRP A 345 13.89 6.91 -40.53
N SER A 346 14.45 5.93 -41.25
CA SER A 346 13.68 5.23 -42.27
C SER A 346 12.57 4.47 -41.56
N GLN A 347 11.32 4.83 -41.85
CA GLN A 347 10.16 4.00 -41.51
C GLN A 347 10.18 2.79 -42.45
N ASP A 348 11.10 1.86 -42.24
CA ASP A 348 11.14 0.62 -43.02
C ASP A 348 10.26 -0.45 -42.37
N ALA A 349 9.09 -0.59 -43.00
CA ALA A 349 8.39 -1.84 -43.27
C ALA A 349 8.23 -2.85 -42.13
N HIS A 350 7.09 -2.79 -41.43
CA HIS A 350 6.20 -3.94 -41.25
C HIS A 350 4.75 -3.50 -40.97
#